data_AF-A0A968Y4U4-F1
#
_entry.id   AF-A0A968Y4U4-F1
#
_cell.length_a   1.000
_cell.length_b   1.000
_cell.length_c   1.000
_cell.angle_alpha   90.00
_cell.angle_beta   90.00
_cell.angle_gamma   90.00
#
_symmetry.space_group_name_H-M   'P 1'
#
loop_
_entity.id
_entity.type
_entity.pdbx_description
1 polymer ?
#
loop_
_entity_poly.entity_id
_entity_poly.type
_entity_poly.pdbx_seq_one_letter_code
_entity_poly.pdbx_strand_id
1 'polypeptide(L)'
;MLKIADWLIYALCCSLLYGFWGFFSKLATQYIDYNTAFVYEAVGAILATLFIIVRTNNFSLQGDLRGIIFALLVGFCGTAASLLFLIAIGKGPVTSVISITSIYPIVAVLLSFIFLKESITLFQTLALFLAVIAVILSAF
;
A
#
# COMPACT_ATOMS: atom_id res chain seq x y z
N MET A 1 -25.66 -9.57 17.49
CA MET A 1 -24.37 -8.85 17.42
C MET A 1 -23.68 -9.29 16.13
N LEU A 2 -23.51 -8.40 15.15
CA LEU A 2 -22.80 -8.72 13.90
C LEU A 2 -21.35 -9.08 14.26
N LYS A 3 -20.94 -10.34 14.05
CA LYS A 3 -19.54 -10.72 14.13
C LYS A 3 -18.82 -10.03 12.97
N ILE A 4 -18.00 -9.04 13.28
CA ILE A 4 -17.09 -8.43 12.31
C ILE A 4 -16.14 -9.54 11.83
N ALA A 5 -16.02 -9.71 10.52
CA ALA A 5 -15.10 -10.69 9.96
C ALA A 5 -13.65 -10.24 10.20
N ASP A 6 -12.78 -11.16 10.61
CA ASP A 6 -11.41 -10.85 11.06
C ASP A 6 -10.60 -10.07 10.00
N TRP A 7 -10.80 -10.36 8.71
CA TRP A 7 -10.14 -9.65 7.61
C TRP A 7 -10.42 -8.14 7.59
N LEU A 8 -11.60 -7.72 8.05
CA LEU A 8 -11.98 -6.30 8.08
C LEU A 8 -11.15 -5.54 9.11
N ILE A 9 -10.86 -6.15 10.26
CA ILE A 9 -10.04 -5.55 11.30
C ILE A 9 -8.61 -5.33 10.78
N TYR A 10 -8.03 -6.35 10.12
CA TYR A 10 -6.70 -6.22 9.52
C TYR A 10 -6.67 -5.14 8.43
N ALA A 11 -7.71 -5.03 7.61
CA ALA A 11 -7.80 -3.99 6.59
C ALA A 11 -7.89 -2.58 7.19
N LEU A 12 -8.66 -2.39 8.26
CA LEU A 12 -8.76 -1.10 8.97
C LEU A 12 -7.45 -0.70 9.63
N CYS A 13 -6.77 -1.64 10.30
CA CYS A 13 -5.44 -1.41 10.86
C CYS A 13 -4.42 -1.06 9.77
N CYS A 14 -4.47 -1.76 8.63
CA CYS A 14 -3.63 -1.46 7.47
C CYS A 14 -3.84 -0.03 6.95
N SER A 15 -5.09 0.39 6.74
CA SER A 15 -5.40 1.77 6.33
C SER A 15 -4.88 2.81 7.31
N LEU A 16 -4.99 2.55 8.62
CA LEU A 16 -4.45 3.46 9.64
C LEU A 16 -2.93 3.58 9.53
N LEU A 17 -2.23 2.45 9.35
CA LEU A 17 -0.78 2.42 9.18
C LEU A 17 -0.34 3.09 7.89
N TYR A 18 -1.10 2.99 6.79
CA TYR A 18 -0.83 3.76 5.57
C TYR A 18 -0.95 5.27 5.78
N GLY A 19 -1.90 5.72 6.61
CA GLY A 19 -1.98 7.13 7.02
C GLY A 19 -0.73 7.60 7.76
N PHE A 20 -0.27 6.83 8.75
CA PHE A 20 0.98 7.13 9.47
C PHE A 20 2.21 7.07 8.55
N TRP A 21 2.28 6.07 7.67
CA TRP A 21 3.37 5.93 6.70
C TRP A 21 3.46 7.15 5.78
N GLY A 22 2.34 7.63 5.23
CA GLY A 22 2.33 8.84 4.41
C GLY A 22 2.75 10.10 5.18
N PHE A 23 2.27 10.26 6.41
CA PHE A 23 2.65 11.37 7.29
C PHE A 23 4.16 11.37 7.61
N PHE A 24 4.69 10.24 8.07
CA PHE A 24 6.12 10.12 8.40
C PHE A 24 7.01 10.21 7.16
N SER A 25 6.56 9.75 6.00
CA SER A 25 7.28 9.91 4.73
C SER A 25 7.46 11.38 4.37
N LYS A 26 6.41 12.21 4.53
CA LYS A 26 6.57 13.66 4.34
C LYS A 26 7.54 14.24 5.36
N LEU A 27 7.38 13.89 6.63
CA LEU A 27 8.22 14.43 7.69
C LEU A 27 9.70 14.08 7.44
N ALA A 28 10.00 12.82 7.11
CA ALA A 28 11.35 12.38 6.79
C ALA A 28 11.94 13.16 5.61
N THR A 29 11.19 13.29 4.51
CA THR A 29 11.64 14.00 3.31
C THR A 29 11.79 15.52 3.47
N GLN A 30 11.38 16.09 4.61
CA GLN A 30 11.69 17.48 4.98
C GLN A 30 13.08 17.62 5.62
N TYR A 31 13.59 16.57 6.27
CA TYR A 31 14.88 16.60 6.97
C TYR A 31 16.01 15.95 6.18
N ILE A 32 15.70 14.97 5.33
CA ILE A 32 16.66 14.22 4.53
C ILE A 32 16.16 14.05 3.09
N ASP A 33 17.06 13.80 2.15
CA ASP A 33 16.66 13.57 0.76
C ASP A 33 15.89 12.25 0.61
N TYR A 34 15.08 12.14 -0.45
CA TYR A 34 14.22 10.98 -0.68
C TYR A 34 14.98 9.67 -0.92
N ASN A 35 16.23 9.70 -1.41
CA ASN A 35 17.01 8.47 -1.57
C ASN A 35 17.48 7.96 -0.20
N THR A 36 17.95 8.87 0.66
CA THR A 36 18.33 8.53 2.04
C THR A 36 17.12 8.07 2.84
N ALA A 37 15.96 8.75 2.71
CA ALA A 37 14.71 8.34 3.36
C ALA A 37 14.30 6.92 2.93
N PHE A 38 14.41 6.61 1.64
CA PHE A 38 14.10 5.28 1.10
C PHE A 38 15.01 4.19 1.67
N VAL A 39 16.31 4.46 1.85
CA VAL A 39 17.23 3.51 2.50
C VAL A 39 16.79 3.23 3.94
N TYR A 40 16.44 4.25 4.72
CA TYR A 40 15.95 4.06 6.09
C TYR A 40 14.58 3.37 6.14
N GLU A 41 13.70 3.62 5.17
CA GLU A 41 12.45 2.88 5.03
C GLU A 41 12.71 1.38 4.81
N ALA A 42 13.66 1.04 3.94
CA ALA A 42 14.07 -0.36 3.72
C ALA A 42 14.63 -1.00 4.99
N VAL A 43 15.44 -0.27 5.77
CA VAL A 43 15.92 -0.74 7.09
C VAL A 43 14.74 -1.02 8.03
N GLY A 44 13.77 -0.11 8.12
CA GLY A 44 12.56 -0.30 8.93
C GLY A 44 11.77 -1.56 8.52
N ALA A 45 11.60 -1.78 7.21
CA ALA A 45 10.92 -2.95 6.67
C ALA A 45 11.66 -4.26 6.99
N ILE A 46 12.99 -4.27 6.90
CA ILE A 46 13.82 -5.43 7.27
C ILE A 46 13.64 -5.74 8.76
N LEU A 47 13.72 -4.74 9.63
CA LEU A 47 13.55 -4.92 11.09
C LEU A 47 12.15 -5.47 11.42
N ALA A 48 11.09 -4.94 10.79
CA ALA A 48 9.73 -5.46 10.96
C ALA A 48 9.60 -6.91 10.49
N THR A 49 10.24 -7.26 9.37
CA THR A 49 10.24 -8.62 8.84
C THR A 49 10.97 -9.59 9.78
N LEU A 50 12.15 -9.21 10.28
CA LEU A 50 12.91 -10.01 11.24
C LEU A 50 12.12 -10.23 12.54
N PHE A 51 11.44 -9.19 13.03
CA PHE A 51 10.57 -9.31 14.20
C PHE A 51 9.47 -10.36 14.00
N ILE A 52 8.82 -10.39 12.83
CA ILE A 52 7.80 -11.38 12.50
C ILE A 52 8.40 -12.80 12.44
N ILE A 53 9.58 -12.97 11.83
CA ILE A 53 10.26 -14.28 11.75
C ILE A 53 10.56 -14.80 13.15
N VAL A 54 11.11 -13.96 14.03
CA VAL A 54 11.45 -14.34 15.42
C VAL A 54 10.21 -14.64 16.25
N ARG A 55 9.11 -13.90 16.03
CA ARG A 55 7.88 -14.06 16.82
C ARG A 55 7.02 -15.25 16.38
N THR A 56 7.14 -15.67 15.12
CA THR A 56 6.41 -16.80 14.55
C THR A 56 7.06 -18.12 14.96
N ASN A 57 6.44 -18.83 15.90
CA ASN A 57 6.87 -20.20 16.25
C ASN A 57 6.71 -21.11 15.02
N ASN A 58 7.73 -21.94 14.75
CA ASN A 58 7.78 -22.86 13.61
C ASN A 58 7.70 -22.19 12.23
N PHE A 59 8.28 -21.00 12.08
CA PHE A 59 8.43 -20.36 10.77
C PHE A 59 9.13 -21.31 9.78
N SER A 60 8.50 -21.55 8.64
CA SER A 60 9.06 -22.35 7.54
C SER A 60 8.75 -21.67 6.21
N LEU A 61 9.73 -21.68 5.30
CA LEU A 61 9.54 -21.17 3.96
C LEU A 61 8.73 -22.17 3.15
N GLN A 62 7.60 -21.73 2.61
CA GLN A 62 6.79 -22.55 1.71
C GLN A 62 7.46 -22.65 0.34
N GLY A 63 7.35 -23.81 -0.31
CA GLY A 63 8.03 -24.12 -1.58
C GLY A 63 7.19 -23.96 -2.85
N ASP A 64 5.98 -23.41 -2.79
CA ASP A 64 5.16 -23.21 -4.00
C ASP A 64 5.72 -22.07 -4.86
N LEU A 65 6.35 -22.43 -5.98
CA LEU A 65 7.00 -21.50 -6.89
C LEU A 65 6.08 -20.38 -7.37
N ARG A 66 4.78 -20.66 -7.57
CA ARG A 66 3.81 -19.64 -7.98
C ARG A 66 3.62 -18.58 -6.91
N GLY A 67 3.39 -19.02 -5.67
CA GLY A 67 3.28 -18.13 -4.52
C GLY A 67 4.55 -17.30 -4.32
N ILE A 68 5.72 -17.91 -4.48
CA ILE A 68 7.02 -17.22 -4.39
C ILE A 68 7.14 -16.15 -5.47
N ILE A 69 6.84 -16.45 -6.73
CA ILE A 69 6.91 -15.48 -7.84
C ILE A 69 5.96 -14.30 -7.58
N PHE A 70 4.72 -14.55 -7.19
CA PHE A 70 3.78 -13.48 -6.87
C PHE A 70 4.24 -12.65 -5.66
N ALA A 71 4.79 -13.28 -4.62
CA ALA A 71 5.35 -12.57 -3.46
C ALA A 71 6.57 -11.70 -3.84
N LEU A 72 7.44 -12.17 -4.74
CA LEU A 72 8.55 -11.38 -5.27
C LEU A 72 8.06 -10.19 -6.09
N LEU A 73 7.01 -10.37 -6.91
CA LEU A 73 6.37 -9.27 -7.64
C LEU A 73 5.74 -8.24 -6.70
N VAL A 74 5.08 -8.69 -5.62
CA VAL A 74 4.57 -7.79 -4.57
C VAL A 74 5.70 -6.96 -3.96
N GLY A 75 6.82 -7.61 -3.61
CA GLY A 75 8.00 -6.91 -3.08
C GLY A 75 8.56 -5.88 -4.06
N PHE A 76 8.79 -6.28 -5.31
CA PHE A 76 9.31 -5.39 -6.35
C PHE A 76 8.41 -4.18 -6.59
N CYS A 77 7.11 -4.42 -6.82
CA CYS A 77 6.13 -3.35 -7.06
C CYS A 77 5.98 -2.44 -5.83
N GLY A 78 5.91 -2.99 -4.62
CA GLY A 78 5.79 -2.23 -3.38
C GLY A 78 6.99 -1.33 -3.12
N THR A 79 8.20 -1.87 -3.28
CA THR A 79 9.44 -1.11 -3.12
C THR A 79 9.59 -0.01 -4.18
N ALA A 80 9.29 -0.32 -5.45
CA ALA A 80 9.31 0.68 -6.52
C ALA A 80 8.27 1.78 -6.30
N ALA A 81 7.05 1.43 -5.87
CA ALA A 81 5.99 2.37 -5.55
C ALA A 81 6.37 3.29 -4.37
N SER A 82 6.97 2.73 -3.31
CA SER A 82 7.46 3.50 -2.16
C SER A 82 8.53 4.52 -2.58
N LEU A 83 9.51 4.13 -3.40
CA LEU A 83 10.51 5.08 -3.91
C LEU A 83 9.87 6.22 -4.70
N LEU A 84 8.96 5.90 -5.63
CA LEU A 84 8.24 6.91 -6.41
C LEU A 84 7.37 7.82 -5.52
N PHE A 85 6.76 7.25 -4.48
CA PHE A 85 5.99 8.00 -3.50
C PHE A 85 6.88 8.97 -2.72
N LEU A 86 8.04 8.53 -2.22
CA LEU A 86 8.99 9.40 -1.51
C LEU A 86 9.50 10.55 -2.40
N ILE A 87 9.80 10.26 -3.67
CA ILE A 87 10.17 11.28 -4.65
C ILE A 87 9.03 12.29 -4.82
N ALA A 88 7.78 11.83 -4.96
CA ALA A 88 6.63 12.70 -5.17
C ALA A 88 6.29 13.53 -3.93
N ILE A 89 6.23 12.91 -2.75
CA ILE A 89 5.87 13.58 -1.50
C ILE A 89 6.97 14.52 -1.00
N GLY A 90 8.23 14.24 -1.32
CA GLY A 90 9.34 15.16 -1.07
C GLY A 90 9.25 16.44 -1.91
N LYS A 91 8.74 16.34 -3.14
CA LYS A 91 8.64 17.48 -4.09
C LYS A 91 7.29 18.20 -4.08
N GLY A 92 6.23 17.54 -3.63
CA GLY A 92 4.86 18.03 -3.73
C GLY A 92 4.15 18.23 -2.38
N PRO A 93 2.94 18.81 -2.41
CA PRO A 93 2.07 18.89 -1.24
C PRO A 93 1.55 17.51 -0.84
N VAL A 94 1.46 17.25 0.47
CA VAL A 94 1.01 15.96 1.03
C VAL A 94 -0.38 15.60 0.54
N THR A 95 -1.30 16.56 0.56
CA THR A 95 -2.71 16.37 0.20
C THR A 95 -2.86 15.88 -1.23
N SER A 96 -2.22 16.54 -2.20
CA SER A 96 -2.32 16.15 -3.61
C SER A 96 -1.64 14.81 -3.87
N VAL A 97 -0.45 14.57 -3.30
CA VAL A 97 0.29 13.32 -3.53
C VAL A 97 -0.47 12.11 -2.96
N ILE A 98 -0.96 12.21 -1.72
CA ILE A 98 -1.75 11.13 -1.09
C ILE A 98 -3.05 10.91 -1.87
N SER A 99 -3.73 12.00 -2.28
CA SER A 99 -4.97 11.90 -3.06
C SER A 99 -4.76 11.15 -4.37
N ILE A 100 -3.78 11.58 -5.17
CA ILE A 100 -3.49 10.96 -6.47
C ILE A 100 -3.10 9.49 -6.31
N THR A 101 -2.25 9.18 -5.32
CA THR A 101 -1.79 7.81 -5.09
C THR A 101 -2.88 6.89 -4.54
N SER A 102 -3.92 7.44 -3.90
CA SER A 102 -5.10 6.70 -3.44
C SER A 102 -5.99 6.16 -4.57
N ILE A 103 -5.65 6.42 -5.84
CA ILE A 103 -6.29 5.80 -7.02
C ILE A 103 -5.84 4.34 -7.21
N TYR A 104 -4.77 3.87 -6.57
CA TYR A 104 -4.29 2.49 -6.78
C TYR A 104 -5.34 1.36 -6.59
N PRO A 105 -6.36 1.47 -5.70
CA PRO A 105 -7.40 0.44 -5.58
C PRO A 105 -8.17 0.25 -6.89
N ILE A 106 -8.26 1.29 -7.72
CA ILE A 106 -8.88 1.20 -9.05
C ILE A 106 -8.14 0.22 -9.93
N VAL A 107 -6.81 0.33 -9.96
CA VAL A 107 -5.95 -0.57 -10.71
C VAL A 107 -6.10 -2.00 -10.17
N ALA A 108 -6.12 -2.18 -8.85
CA ALA A 108 -6.29 -3.49 -8.24
C ALA A 108 -7.63 -4.14 -8.60
N VAL A 109 -8.75 -3.41 -8.50
CA VAL A 109 -10.09 -3.91 -8.86
C VAL A 109 -10.17 -4.30 -10.34
N LEU A 110 -9.60 -3.48 -11.24
CA LEU A 110 -9.56 -3.79 -12.67
C LEU A 110 -8.74 -5.05 -12.95
N LEU A 111 -7.59 -5.21 -12.31
CA LEU A 111 -6.76 -6.42 -12.44
C LEU A 111 -7.47 -7.64 -11.87
N SER A 112 -8.16 -7.54 -10.73
CA SER A 112 -8.98 -8.62 -10.18
C SER A 112 -10.09 -9.03 -11.14
N PHE A 113 -10.78 -8.09 -11.75
CA PHE A 113 -11.80 -8.40 -12.76
C PHE A 113 -11.21 -9.11 -13.99
N ILE A 114 -10.09 -8.63 -14.52
CA ILE A 114 -9.47 -9.17 -15.74
C ILE A 114 -8.82 -10.55 -15.50
N PHE A 115 -8.03 -10.68 -14.44
CA PHE A 115 -7.18 -11.85 -14.21
C PHE A 115 -7.77 -12.84 -13.21
N LEU A 116 -8.48 -12.38 -12.18
CA LEU A 116 -9.12 -13.24 -11.18
C LEU A 116 -10.58 -13.56 -11.53
N LYS A 117 -11.14 -12.90 -12.56
CA LYS A 117 -12.53 -13.07 -13.01
C LYS A 117 -13.56 -12.81 -11.90
N GLU A 118 -13.21 -11.95 -10.95
CA GLU A 118 -14.14 -11.49 -9.93
C GLU A 118 -15.20 -10.58 -10.57
N SER A 119 -16.47 -10.73 -10.19
CA SER A 119 -17.53 -9.86 -10.69
C SER A 119 -17.52 -8.51 -9.97
N ILE A 120 -17.54 -7.42 -10.75
CA ILE A 120 -17.70 -6.07 -10.20
C ILE A 120 -19.18 -5.75 -10.12
N THR A 121 -19.64 -5.43 -8.91
CA THR A 121 -21.02 -4.98 -8.66
C THR A 121 -21.22 -3.53 -9.10
N LEU A 122 -22.46 -3.15 -9.41
CA LEU A 122 -22.81 -1.76 -9.75
C LEU A 122 -22.35 -0.77 -8.66
N PHE A 123 -22.49 -1.14 -7.39
CA PHE A 123 -22.07 -0.30 -6.26
C PHE A 123 -20.54 -0.13 -6.20
N GLN A 124 -19.77 -1.17 -6.51
CA GLN A 124 -18.30 -1.05 -6.59
C GLN A 124 -17.89 -0.13 -7.75
N THR A 125 -18.56 -0.23 -8.90
CA THR A 125 -18.31 0.67 -10.04
C THR A 125 -18.64 2.12 -9.68
N LEU A 126 -19.75 2.36 -8.98
CA LEU A 126 -20.10 3.70 -8.50
C LEU A 126 -19.10 4.23 -7.48
N ALA A 127 -18.67 3.39 -6.53
CA ALA A 127 -17.64 3.75 -5.56
C ALA A 127 -16.32 4.13 -6.26
N LEU A 128 -15.94 3.37 -7.29
CA LEU A 128 -14.77 3.63 -8.12
C LEU A 128 -14.84 5.00 -8.79
N PHE A 129 -15.98 5.29 -9.43
CA PHE A 129 -16.21 6.55 -10.11
C PHE A 129 -16.19 7.75 -9.14
N LEU A 130 -16.84 7.61 -7.98
CA LEU A 130 -16.82 8.63 -6.93
C LEU A 130 -15.42 8.83 -6.35
N ALA A 131 -14.62 7.77 -6.22
CA ALA A 131 -13.23 7.89 -5.77
C ALA A 131 -12.39 8.71 -6.76
N VAL A 132 -12.55 8.50 -8.08
CA VAL A 132 -11.87 9.32 -9.10
C VAL A 132 -12.25 10.80 -8.96
N ILE A 133 -13.54 11.09 -8.81
CA ILE A 133 -14.02 12.48 -8.63
C ILE A 133 -13.41 13.09 -7.37
N ALA A 134 -13.44 12.37 -6.25
CA ALA A 134 -12.88 12.84 -4.99
C ALA A 134 -11.40 13.19 -5.13
N VAL A 135 -10.62 12.34 -5.81
CA VAL A 135 -9.20 12.60 -6.03
C VAL A 135 -8.95 13.80 -6.94
N ILE A 136 -9.74 13.97 -8.01
CA ILE A 136 -9.64 15.16 -8.87
C ILE A 136 -9.92 16.43 -8.04
N LEU A 137 -10.93 16.40 -7.17
CA LEU A 137 -11.28 17.56 -6.36
C LEU A 137 -10.29 17.85 -5.22
N SER A 138 -9.58 16.85 -4.71
CA SER A 138 -8.62 17.03 -3.61
C SER A 138 -7.17 17.23 -4.06
N ALA A 139 -6.86 16.92 -5.32
CA ALA A 139 -5.53 17.10 -5.90
C ALA A 139 -5.22 18.55 -6.28
N PHE A 140 -6.24 19.37 -6.52
CA PHE A 140 -6.16 20.78 -6.94
C PHE A 140 -6.86 21.69 -5.94
#